data_AF-A0A8H4BCK3-F1
#
_entry.id   AF-A0A8H4BCK3-F1
#
_cell.length_a   1.000
_cell.length_b   1.000
_cell.length_c   1.000
_cell.angle_alpha   90.00
_cell.angle_beta   90.00
_cell.angle_gamma   90.00
#
_symmetry.space_group_name_H-M   'P 1'
#
loop_
_entity.id
_entity.type
_entity.pdbx_description
1 polymer ?
#
loop_
_entity_poly.entity_id
_entity_poly.type
_entity_poly.pdbx_seq_one_letter_code
_entity_poly.pdbx_strand_id
1 'polypeptide(L)'
;MEFAVPSIFSWIPQDVDLSTLYSNEFGGIPLYAEKLVETYNMVCDLSNAYPGTEFLGALKLELSMYVNGQESETFMRDCQACVAQYKDSIDVFWQIVLAEPDRSKQISLIQDHVKSIKVSSDTVTTVNSEKTTEILIRTLRLFGLGQVLELLSDGKMTRIDESEGGIISLDQIQYVNDDGKYFIWMSILHYYVTHALPEDVCAIWMRSLVKDGSPSHAKPLFTIDWGNTLKRHPVDGPTLRGATNILLSMLRYFGNAAIGNVNKKPLLIGVLSTLFSFTSCTKCYDLIGTSLLIQQLHATSLAQDVEDIRLDLKK
;
A
#
# COMPACT_ATOMS: atom_id res chain seq x y z
N MET A 1 7.95 27.18 0.71
CA MET A 1 6.89 26.30 1.25
C MET A 1 7.26 25.73 2.64
N GLU A 2 8.55 25.51 2.94
CA GLU A 2 9.04 25.13 4.29
C GLU A 2 8.60 26.07 5.44
N PHE A 3 8.26 27.32 5.14
CA PHE A 3 7.79 28.30 6.13
C PHE A 3 6.26 28.39 6.30
N ALA A 4 5.45 27.73 5.44
CA ALA A 4 3.99 27.89 5.46
C ALA A 4 3.28 26.82 6.32
N VAL A 5 3.76 25.58 6.33
CA VAL A 5 3.11 24.49 7.09
C VAL A 5 3.19 24.70 8.60
N PRO A 6 4.33 25.13 9.18
CA PRO A 6 4.40 25.42 10.63
C PRO A 6 3.54 26.62 11.05
N SER A 7 3.24 27.56 10.14
CA SER A 7 2.42 28.74 10.46
C SER A 7 0.92 28.43 10.48
N ILE A 8 0.45 27.57 9.56
CA ILE A 8 -0.96 27.16 9.43
C ILE A 8 -1.51 26.54 10.73
N PHE A 9 -0.69 25.76 11.44
CA PHE A 9 -1.09 25.08 12.68
C PHE A 9 -0.39 25.61 13.94
N SER A 10 0.24 26.79 13.86
CA SER A 10 0.94 27.40 15.00
C SER A 10 0.04 27.66 16.22
N TRP A 11 -1.28 27.66 16.03
CA TRP A 11 -2.28 27.81 17.08
C TRP A 11 -2.63 26.50 17.78
N ILE A 12 -2.25 25.33 17.24
CA ILE A 12 -2.45 24.03 17.88
C ILE A 12 -1.25 23.77 18.80
N PRO A 13 -1.44 23.68 20.13
CA PRO A 13 -0.36 23.32 21.05
C PRO A 13 0.23 21.95 20.68
N GLN A 14 1.55 21.79 20.85
CA GLN A 14 2.26 20.56 20.44
C GLN A 14 1.83 19.31 21.21
N ASP A 15 1.19 19.49 22.36
CA ASP A 15 0.65 18.46 23.26
C ASP A 15 -0.81 18.10 22.99
N VAL A 16 -1.47 18.78 22.05
CA VAL A 16 -2.85 18.49 21.64
C VAL A 16 -2.84 17.41 20.57
N ASP A 17 -3.46 16.27 20.87
CA ASP A 17 -3.80 15.28 19.85
C ASP A 17 -4.89 15.87 18.94
N LEU A 18 -4.65 15.94 17.63
CA LEU A 18 -5.62 16.45 16.65
C LEU A 18 -6.96 15.72 16.72
N SER A 19 -6.97 14.46 17.20
CA SER A 19 -8.22 13.72 17.47
C SER A 19 -9.09 14.40 18.53
N THR A 20 -8.51 15.19 19.44
CA THR A 20 -9.21 15.92 20.50
C THR A 20 -9.87 17.21 20.03
N LEU A 21 -9.53 17.71 18.84
CA LEU A 21 -10.37 18.70 18.14
C LEU A 21 -11.80 18.14 17.93
N TYR A 22 -11.97 16.82 18.03
CA TYR A 22 -13.21 16.09 17.93
C TYR A 22 -13.38 15.11 19.10
N SER A 23 -13.58 15.61 20.31
CA SER A 23 -14.15 14.75 21.34
C SER A 23 -15.62 14.45 21.01
N ASN A 24 -15.89 13.21 20.60
CA ASN A 24 -17.24 12.65 20.53
C ASN A 24 -17.97 12.70 21.90
N GLU A 25 -17.24 12.92 23.00
CA GLU A 25 -17.84 13.10 24.33
C GLU A 25 -18.57 14.44 24.48
N PHE A 26 -18.37 15.41 23.57
CA PHE A 26 -19.04 16.73 23.58
C PHE A 26 -19.98 16.97 22.40
N GLY A 27 -20.48 15.92 21.75
CA GLY A 27 -21.49 16.07 20.69
C GLY A 27 -20.99 16.72 19.40
N GLY A 28 -19.67 16.67 19.13
CA GLY A 28 -19.09 17.05 17.83
C GLY A 28 -18.85 18.55 17.62
N ILE A 29 -18.80 19.37 18.67
CA ILE A 29 -18.42 20.78 18.54
C ILE A 29 -16.89 20.87 18.52
N PRO A 30 -16.26 21.38 17.44
CA PRO A 30 -14.82 21.42 17.35
C PRO A 30 -14.21 22.44 18.32
N LEU A 31 -13.17 22.03 19.04
CA LEU A 31 -12.35 22.95 19.82
C LEU A 31 -11.72 23.97 18.85
N TYR A 32 -11.76 25.27 19.20
CA TYR A 32 -11.22 26.37 18.39
C TYR A 32 -11.89 26.59 17.01
N ALA A 33 -13.21 26.47 16.93
CA ALA A 33 -13.99 26.64 15.68
C ALA A 33 -13.61 27.88 14.85
N GLU A 34 -13.45 29.06 15.46
CA GLU A 34 -13.05 30.27 14.73
C GLU A 34 -11.66 30.15 14.09
N LYS A 35 -10.71 29.52 14.78
CA LYS A 35 -9.36 29.28 14.25
C LYS A 35 -9.35 28.24 13.14
N LEU A 36 -10.19 27.22 13.23
CA LEU A 36 -10.38 26.24 12.15
C LEU A 36 -10.94 26.90 10.89
N VAL A 37 -11.92 27.81 11.03
CA VAL A 37 -12.46 28.60 9.91
C VAL A 37 -11.39 29.51 9.29
N GLU A 38 -10.63 30.24 10.12
CA GLU A 38 -9.51 31.07 9.65
C GLU A 38 -8.47 30.24 8.88
N THR A 39 -8.11 29.07 9.43
CA THR A 39 -7.14 28.15 8.83
C THR A 39 -7.66 27.58 7.51
N TYR A 40 -8.93 27.18 7.46
CA TYR A 40 -9.59 26.71 6.25
C TYR A 40 -9.57 27.77 5.14
N ASN A 41 -9.91 29.02 5.45
CA ASN A 41 -9.88 30.11 4.48
C ASN A 41 -8.46 30.38 3.97
N MET A 42 -7.47 30.37 4.88
CA MET A 42 -6.06 30.50 4.51
C MET A 42 -5.60 29.37 3.58
N VAL A 43 -5.97 28.12 3.87
CA VAL A 43 -5.65 26.97 3.02
C VAL A 43 -6.36 27.05 1.66
N CYS A 44 -7.59 27.56 1.60
CA CYS A 44 -8.27 27.84 0.32
C CYS A 44 -7.46 28.82 -0.54
N ASP A 45 -7.03 29.94 0.03
CA ASP A 45 -6.24 30.95 -0.66
C ASP A 45 -4.89 30.38 -1.13
N LEU A 46 -4.23 29.60 -0.28
CA LEU A 46 -2.96 28.94 -0.61
C LEU A 46 -3.13 27.88 -1.70
N SER A 47 -4.19 27.06 -1.66
CA SER A 47 -4.47 26.05 -2.69
C SER A 47 -4.74 26.69 -4.05
N ASN A 48 -5.37 27.88 -4.07
CA ASN A 48 -5.58 28.64 -5.30
C ASN A 48 -4.28 29.29 -5.80
N ALA A 49 -3.45 29.81 -4.89
CA ALA A 49 -2.17 30.44 -5.24
C ALA A 49 -1.10 29.45 -5.67
N TYR A 50 -1.14 28.21 -5.16
CA TYR A 50 -0.15 27.17 -5.40
C TYR A 50 -0.79 25.87 -5.90
N PRO A 51 -1.40 25.89 -7.10
CA PRO A 51 -2.27 24.82 -7.56
C PRO A 51 -1.59 23.48 -7.84
N GLY A 52 -0.25 23.43 -7.86
CA GLY A 52 0.52 22.18 -7.97
C GLY A 52 0.76 21.48 -6.63
N THR A 53 0.31 22.04 -5.50
CA THR A 53 0.65 21.53 -4.16
C THR A 53 -0.46 20.63 -3.64
N GLU A 54 -0.35 19.33 -3.84
CA GLU A 54 -1.39 18.37 -3.46
C GLU A 54 -1.74 18.38 -1.97
N PHE A 55 -0.73 18.56 -1.12
CA PHE A 55 -0.92 18.70 0.32
C PHE A 55 -1.98 19.75 0.66
N LEU A 56 -1.99 20.88 -0.06
CA LEU A 56 -2.98 21.94 0.18
C LEU A 56 -4.38 21.51 -0.28
N GLY A 57 -4.49 20.72 -1.35
CA GLY A 57 -5.75 20.13 -1.78
C GLY A 57 -6.31 19.14 -0.75
N ALA A 58 -5.47 18.21 -0.29
CA ALA A 58 -5.86 17.22 0.73
C ALA A 58 -6.23 17.91 2.05
N LEU A 59 -5.40 18.85 2.51
CA LEU A 59 -5.67 19.62 3.72
C LEU A 59 -6.92 20.48 3.60
N LYS A 60 -7.19 21.07 2.43
CA LYS A 60 -8.41 21.82 2.16
C LYS A 60 -9.65 20.94 2.37
N LEU A 61 -9.66 19.72 1.82
CA LEU A 61 -10.79 18.81 1.99
C LEU A 61 -10.99 18.40 3.45
N GLU A 62 -9.90 18.05 4.13
CA GLU A 62 -9.93 17.68 5.54
C GLU A 62 -10.51 18.82 6.41
N LEU A 63 -9.99 20.05 6.25
CA LEU A 63 -10.51 21.22 6.95
C LEU A 63 -11.95 21.58 6.53
N SER A 64 -12.30 21.45 5.26
CA SER A 64 -13.66 21.73 4.77
C SER A 64 -14.67 20.75 5.39
N MET A 65 -14.31 19.47 5.49
CA MET A 65 -15.10 18.46 6.18
C MET A 65 -15.32 18.85 7.65
N TYR A 66 -14.27 19.28 8.35
CA TYR A 66 -14.36 19.67 9.76
C TYR A 66 -15.14 20.97 10.00
N VAL A 67 -14.98 21.97 9.13
CA VAL A 67 -15.60 23.29 9.28
C VAL A 67 -17.06 23.28 8.83
N ASN A 68 -17.34 22.66 7.68
CA ASN A 68 -18.65 22.74 7.04
C ASN A 68 -19.49 21.47 7.26
N GLY A 69 -18.87 20.34 7.61
CA GLY A 69 -19.52 19.04 7.69
C GLY A 69 -19.55 18.31 6.34
N GLN A 70 -19.52 16.98 6.42
CA GLN A 70 -19.45 16.06 5.28
C GLN A 70 -20.64 16.14 4.30
N GLU A 71 -21.83 16.53 4.79
CA GLU A 71 -23.05 16.62 3.96
C GLU A 71 -23.28 18.03 3.40
N SER A 72 -22.39 18.97 3.70
CA SER A 72 -22.56 20.37 3.28
C SER A 72 -22.33 20.55 1.78
N GLU A 73 -23.12 21.45 1.16
CA GLU A 73 -22.91 21.84 -0.24
C GLU A 73 -21.51 22.43 -0.46
N THR A 74 -20.95 23.10 0.55
CA THR A 74 -19.58 23.64 0.51
C THR A 74 -18.55 22.54 0.38
N PHE A 75 -18.61 21.53 1.26
CA PHE A 75 -17.68 20.38 1.19
C PHE A 75 -17.80 19.64 -0.15
N MET A 76 -19.02 19.40 -0.62
CA MET A 76 -19.25 18.73 -1.91
C MET A 76 -18.66 19.51 -3.08
N ARG A 77 -18.77 20.86 -3.07
CA ARG A 77 -18.16 21.73 -4.06
C ARG A 77 -16.63 21.69 -3.99
N ASP A 78 -16.08 21.66 -2.78
CA ASP A 78 -14.63 21.54 -2.59
C ASP A 78 -14.09 20.20 -3.07
N CYS A 79 -14.81 19.10 -2.81
CA CYS A 79 -14.49 17.79 -3.37
C CYS A 79 -14.43 17.84 -4.90
N GLN A 80 -15.45 18.39 -5.56
CA GLN A 80 -15.47 18.51 -7.02
C GLN A 80 -14.32 19.38 -7.55
N ALA A 81 -14.05 20.51 -6.89
CA ALA A 81 -12.95 21.40 -7.28
C ALA A 81 -11.58 20.72 -7.11
N CYS A 82 -11.37 20.03 -5.98
CA CYS A 82 -10.11 19.34 -5.71
C CYS A 82 -9.89 18.16 -6.64
N VAL A 83 -10.93 17.38 -6.97
CA VAL A 83 -10.82 16.29 -7.95
C VAL A 83 -10.49 16.83 -9.34
N ALA A 84 -11.08 17.96 -9.75
CA ALA A 84 -10.81 18.57 -11.04
C ALA A 84 -9.37 19.13 -11.11
N GLN A 85 -8.89 19.73 -10.03
CA GLN A 85 -7.57 20.35 -9.94
C GLN A 85 -6.44 19.33 -9.74
N TYR A 86 -6.66 18.34 -8.89
CA TYR A 86 -5.69 17.34 -8.44
C TYR A 86 -6.11 15.94 -8.86
N LYS A 87 -6.40 15.75 -10.15
CA LYS A 87 -6.97 14.51 -10.72
C LYS A 87 -6.17 13.25 -10.38
N ASP A 88 -4.85 13.42 -10.21
CA ASP A 88 -3.88 12.36 -10.01
C ASP A 88 -3.43 12.19 -8.56
N SER A 89 -3.94 13.03 -7.65
CA SER A 89 -3.53 13.01 -6.25
C SER A 89 -4.16 11.84 -5.49
N ILE A 90 -3.30 10.97 -4.97
CA ILE A 90 -3.72 9.88 -4.08
C ILE A 90 -4.22 10.44 -2.74
N ASP A 91 -3.62 11.51 -2.23
CA ASP A 91 -4.03 12.11 -0.96
C ASP A 91 -5.42 12.74 -1.04
N VAL A 92 -5.72 13.50 -2.10
CA VAL A 92 -7.07 14.06 -2.32
C VAL A 92 -8.10 12.93 -2.47
N PHE A 93 -7.77 11.88 -3.23
CA PHE A 93 -8.63 10.71 -3.36
C PHE A 93 -8.92 10.06 -1.99
N TRP A 94 -7.89 9.86 -1.15
CA TRP A 94 -8.08 9.24 0.16
C TRP A 94 -8.86 10.11 1.13
N GLN A 95 -8.73 11.43 1.08
CA GLN A 95 -9.57 12.32 1.89
C GLN A 95 -11.05 12.17 1.54
N ILE A 96 -11.38 12.00 0.26
CA ILE A 96 -12.77 11.74 -0.18
C ILE A 96 -13.26 10.37 0.33
N VAL A 97 -12.41 9.34 0.25
CA VAL A 97 -12.75 8.01 0.78
C VAL A 97 -12.98 8.07 2.30
N LEU A 98 -12.10 8.75 3.04
CA LEU A 98 -12.22 8.86 4.51
C LEU A 98 -13.42 9.71 4.93
N ALA A 99 -13.82 10.69 4.12
CA ALA A 99 -15.01 11.51 4.36
C ALA A 99 -16.33 10.79 4.08
N GLU A 100 -16.32 9.66 3.35
CA GLU A 100 -17.53 8.87 3.12
C GLU A 100 -17.84 8.01 4.36
N PRO A 101 -18.99 8.21 5.04
CA PRO A 101 -19.31 7.48 6.27
C PRO A 101 -19.69 6.01 6.05
N ASP A 102 -20.18 5.65 4.86
CA ASP A 102 -20.58 4.27 4.54
C ASP A 102 -19.38 3.46 4.02
N ARG A 103 -18.95 2.47 4.81
CA ARG A 103 -17.83 1.57 4.48
C ARG A 103 -18.02 0.85 3.13
N SER A 104 -19.25 0.51 2.76
CA SER A 104 -19.52 -0.13 1.46
C SER A 104 -19.30 0.82 0.29
N LYS A 105 -19.61 2.11 0.47
CA LYS A 105 -19.35 3.16 -0.50
C LYS A 105 -17.87 3.54 -0.55
N GLN A 106 -17.17 3.54 0.59
CA GLN A 106 -15.69 3.68 0.61
C GLN A 106 -15.04 2.63 -0.28
N ILE A 107 -15.43 1.36 -0.11
CA ILE A 107 -14.93 0.25 -0.94
C ILE A 107 -15.29 0.45 -2.41
N SER A 108 -16.52 0.89 -2.70
CA SER A 108 -16.97 1.17 -4.08
C SER A 108 -16.12 2.27 -4.73
N LEU A 109 -15.83 3.36 -4.02
CA LEU A 109 -14.95 4.44 -4.48
C LEU A 109 -13.54 3.92 -4.80
N ILE A 110 -12.97 3.08 -3.94
CA ILE A 110 -11.66 2.44 -4.18
C ILE A 110 -11.70 1.55 -5.40
N GLN A 111 -12.70 0.68 -5.52
CA GLN A 111 -12.87 -0.21 -6.67
C GLN A 111 -13.01 0.56 -7.97
N ASP A 112 -13.82 1.61 -7.99
CA ASP A 112 -14.07 2.41 -9.19
C ASP A 112 -12.83 3.20 -9.59
N HIS A 113 -12.06 3.71 -8.63
CA HIS A 113 -10.80 4.38 -8.93
C HIS A 113 -9.77 3.41 -9.54
N VAL A 114 -9.58 2.22 -8.95
CA VAL A 114 -8.67 1.19 -9.50
C VAL A 114 -9.13 0.74 -10.90
N LYS A 115 -10.43 0.54 -11.11
CA LYS A 115 -10.99 0.25 -12.43
C LYS A 115 -10.77 1.39 -13.42
N SER A 116 -10.86 2.65 -13.00
CA SER A 116 -10.63 3.80 -13.88
C SER A 116 -9.19 3.84 -14.39
N ILE A 117 -8.21 3.51 -13.54
CA ILE A 117 -6.80 3.38 -13.93
C ILE A 117 -6.67 2.28 -14.99
N LYS A 118 -7.33 1.12 -14.79
CA LYS A 118 -7.35 -0.02 -15.73
C LYS A 118 -7.89 0.34 -17.11
N VAL A 119 -8.97 1.12 -17.19
CA VAL A 119 -9.61 1.50 -18.47
C VAL A 119 -8.85 2.61 -19.20
N SER A 120 -8.13 3.46 -18.47
CA SER A 120 -7.46 4.64 -19.03
C SER A 120 -6.12 4.36 -19.74
N SER A 121 -5.63 3.12 -19.73
CA SER A 121 -4.22 2.84 -20.06
C SER A 121 -4.02 1.47 -20.72
N ASP A 122 -3.76 1.46 -22.03
CA ASP A 122 -3.36 0.25 -22.77
C ASP A 122 -1.92 -0.18 -22.45
N THR A 123 -1.15 0.63 -21.72
CA THR A 123 0.26 0.39 -21.37
C THR A 123 0.54 0.76 -19.92
N VAL A 124 1.06 -0.19 -19.13
CA VAL A 124 1.45 0.06 -17.73
C VAL A 124 2.49 1.19 -17.67
N THR A 125 2.07 2.38 -17.25
CA THR A 125 2.97 3.49 -16.97
C THR A 125 3.50 3.39 -15.54
N THR A 126 4.70 3.91 -15.29
CA THR A 126 5.26 3.99 -13.93
C THR A 126 4.30 4.71 -12.99
N VAL A 127 3.73 5.84 -13.42
CA VAL A 127 2.76 6.63 -12.64
C VAL A 127 1.54 5.80 -12.24
N ASN A 128 0.92 5.07 -13.17
CA ASN A 128 -0.26 4.24 -12.87
C ASN A 128 0.07 3.07 -11.93
N SER A 129 1.23 2.45 -12.14
CA SER A 129 1.72 1.38 -11.28
C SER A 129 1.90 1.85 -9.84
N GLU A 130 2.53 3.01 -9.66
CA GLU A 130 2.83 3.55 -8.34
C GLU A 130 1.58 4.04 -7.62
N LYS A 131 0.68 4.76 -8.30
CA LYS A 131 -0.63 5.14 -7.78
C LYS A 131 -1.41 3.93 -7.29
N THR A 132 -1.48 2.91 -8.13
CA THR A 132 -2.26 1.73 -7.77
C THR A 132 -1.63 0.97 -6.61
N THR A 133 -0.30 0.88 -6.58
CA THR A 133 0.41 0.28 -5.45
C THR A 133 0.09 1.01 -4.15
N GLU A 134 0.12 2.34 -4.16
CA GLU A 134 -0.19 3.13 -2.97
C GLU A 134 -1.64 2.96 -2.50
N ILE A 135 -2.61 2.96 -3.42
CA ILE A 135 -4.02 2.68 -3.12
C ILE A 135 -4.17 1.31 -2.47
N LEU A 136 -3.53 0.27 -3.02
CA LEU A 136 -3.64 -1.08 -2.48
C LEU A 136 -3.02 -1.20 -1.09
N ILE A 137 -1.93 -0.48 -0.82
CA ILE A 137 -1.24 -0.52 0.48
C ILE A 137 -2.03 0.25 1.54
N ARG A 138 -2.59 1.42 1.20
CA ARG A 138 -3.50 2.15 2.09
C ARG A 138 -4.79 1.35 2.32
N THR A 139 -5.28 0.63 1.31
CA THR A 139 -6.41 -0.30 1.47
C THR A 139 -6.06 -1.45 2.40
N LEU A 140 -4.86 -2.04 2.28
CA LEU A 140 -4.38 -3.09 3.18
C LEU A 140 -4.37 -2.62 4.63
N ARG A 141 -3.92 -1.38 4.86
CA ARG A 141 -3.85 -0.74 6.18
C ARG A 141 -5.23 -0.54 6.81
N LEU A 142 -6.20 -0.04 6.04
CA LEU A 142 -7.48 0.47 6.56
C LEU A 142 -8.62 -0.56 6.47
N PHE A 143 -8.62 -1.38 5.43
CA PHE A 143 -9.70 -2.32 5.12
C PHE A 143 -9.27 -3.78 5.27
N GLY A 144 -7.96 -4.05 5.32
CA GLY A 144 -7.41 -5.38 5.54
C GLY A 144 -7.23 -6.20 4.26
N LEU A 145 -6.76 -7.43 4.45
CA LEU A 145 -6.28 -8.29 3.38
C LEU A 145 -7.36 -8.71 2.38
N GLY A 146 -8.57 -9.05 2.86
CA GLY A 146 -9.64 -9.57 1.99
C GLY A 146 -9.97 -8.62 0.84
N GLN A 147 -10.09 -7.32 1.16
CA GLN A 147 -10.42 -6.28 0.19
C GLN A 147 -9.30 -6.02 -0.81
N VAL A 148 -8.04 -6.12 -0.37
CA VAL A 148 -6.90 -6.03 -1.28
C VAL A 148 -6.87 -7.20 -2.24
N LEU A 149 -7.13 -8.42 -1.76
CA LEU A 149 -7.19 -9.61 -2.62
C LEU A 149 -8.34 -9.51 -3.63
N GLU A 150 -9.49 -8.99 -3.22
CA GLU A 150 -10.62 -8.73 -4.12
C GLU A 150 -10.23 -7.74 -5.22
N LEU A 151 -9.58 -6.63 -4.87
CA LEU A 151 -9.12 -5.61 -5.82
C LEU A 151 -8.06 -6.16 -6.79
N LEU A 152 -7.13 -6.98 -6.31
CA LEU A 152 -6.06 -7.57 -7.11
C LEU A 152 -6.56 -8.62 -8.12
N SER A 153 -7.67 -9.28 -7.81
CA SER A 153 -8.16 -10.44 -8.54
C SER A 153 -9.47 -10.20 -9.31
N ASP A 154 -9.90 -8.94 -9.40
CA ASP A 154 -11.23 -8.56 -9.91
C ASP A 154 -12.36 -9.37 -9.21
N GLY A 155 -12.25 -9.57 -7.90
CA GLY A 155 -13.22 -10.28 -7.06
C GLY A 155 -13.10 -11.81 -7.03
N LYS A 156 -12.10 -12.40 -7.68
CA LYS A 156 -11.93 -13.87 -7.74
C LYS A 156 -11.28 -14.47 -6.49
N MET A 157 -10.59 -13.66 -5.71
CA MET A 157 -9.81 -14.06 -4.54
C MET A 157 -10.18 -13.16 -3.36
N THR A 158 -10.67 -13.74 -2.28
CA THR A 158 -11.00 -13.03 -1.03
C THR A 158 -10.12 -13.45 0.15
N ARG A 159 -9.34 -14.53 -0.02
CA ARG A 159 -8.44 -15.09 0.99
C ARG A 159 -7.22 -15.74 0.34
N ILE A 160 -6.14 -15.84 1.10
CA ILE A 160 -4.96 -16.63 0.72
C ILE A 160 -5.36 -18.11 0.74
N ASP A 161 -4.93 -18.83 -0.29
CA ASP A 161 -5.11 -20.28 -0.34
C ASP A 161 -4.13 -20.96 0.63
N GLU A 162 -4.67 -21.67 1.61
CA GLU A 162 -3.92 -22.39 2.65
C GLU A 162 -3.82 -23.89 2.38
N SER A 163 -4.32 -24.34 1.22
CA SER A 163 -4.18 -25.72 0.76
C SER A 163 -2.74 -26.03 0.37
N GLU A 164 -2.38 -27.31 0.42
CA GLU A 164 -1.04 -27.75 0.02
C GLU A 164 -0.82 -27.51 -1.48
N GLY A 165 0.17 -26.67 -1.80
CA GLY A 165 0.48 -26.32 -3.19
C GLY A 165 -0.50 -25.33 -3.82
N GLY A 166 -1.25 -24.56 -3.02
CA GLY A 166 -2.11 -23.48 -3.49
C GLY A 166 -1.33 -22.48 -4.35
N ILE A 167 -1.87 -22.18 -5.53
CA ILE A 167 -1.22 -21.31 -6.52
C ILE A 167 -1.93 -19.98 -6.60
N ILE A 168 -1.18 -18.90 -6.43
CA ILE A 168 -1.66 -17.53 -6.66
C ILE A 168 -1.15 -17.05 -8.03
N SER A 169 -2.06 -16.54 -8.87
CA SER A 169 -1.71 -16.01 -10.18
C SER A 169 -1.36 -14.53 -10.08
N LEU A 170 -0.06 -14.23 -10.08
CA LEU A 170 0.47 -12.87 -10.00
C LEU A 170 0.36 -12.10 -11.33
N ASP A 171 0.20 -12.83 -12.43
CA ASP A 171 0.03 -12.28 -13.79
C ASP A 171 -1.28 -11.49 -13.97
N GLN A 172 -2.27 -11.70 -13.09
CA GLN A 172 -3.58 -11.07 -13.20
C GLN A 172 -3.57 -9.57 -12.83
N ILE A 173 -2.49 -9.08 -12.22
CA ILE A 173 -2.34 -7.68 -11.84
C ILE A 173 -1.78 -6.89 -13.03
N GLN A 174 -2.67 -6.53 -13.96
CA GLN A 174 -2.29 -5.99 -15.27
C GLN A 174 -1.84 -4.52 -15.24
N TYR A 175 -2.12 -3.76 -14.18
CA TYR A 175 -1.87 -2.32 -14.09
C TYR A 175 -0.71 -1.94 -13.15
N VAL A 176 0.00 -2.95 -12.60
CA VAL A 176 1.17 -2.75 -11.75
C VAL A 176 2.39 -3.39 -12.40
N ASN A 177 3.49 -2.64 -12.48
CA ASN A 177 4.78 -3.14 -12.96
C ASN A 177 5.38 -4.15 -11.95
N ASP A 178 6.45 -4.83 -12.34
CA ASP A 178 7.02 -5.89 -11.49
C ASP A 178 7.52 -5.39 -10.13
N ASP A 179 8.02 -4.16 -10.06
CA ASP A 179 8.49 -3.55 -8.81
C ASP A 179 7.33 -3.32 -7.84
N GLY A 180 6.21 -2.80 -8.35
CA GLY A 180 4.98 -2.63 -7.57
C GLY A 180 4.36 -3.98 -7.18
N LYS A 181 4.36 -4.98 -8.07
CA LYS A 181 3.91 -6.33 -7.74
C LYS A 181 4.77 -6.92 -6.61
N TYR A 182 6.09 -6.77 -6.70
CA TYR A 182 6.99 -7.23 -5.65
C TYR A 182 6.65 -6.57 -4.31
N PHE A 183 6.49 -5.25 -4.31
CA PHE A 183 6.16 -4.49 -3.10
C PHE A 183 4.82 -4.90 -2.47
N ILE A 184 3.76 -5.00 -3.28
CA ILE A 184 2.42 -5.38 -2.82
C ILE A 184 2.45 -6.77 -2.19
N TRP A 185 3.07 -7.74 -2.86
CA TRP A 185 3.07 -9.12 -2.37
C TRP A 185 3.98 -9.33 -1.16
N MET A 186 5.10 -8.62 -1.06
CA MET A 186 5.89 -8.60 0.17
C MET A 186 5.11 -7.96 1.34
N SER A 187 4.35 -6.91 1.08
CA SER A 187 3.50 -6.25 2.09
C SER A 187 2.34 -7.13 2.52
N ILE A 188 1.68 -7.82 1.58
CA ILE A 188 0.65 -8.83 1.85
C ILE A 188 1.23 -9.97 2.68
N LEU A 189 2.40 -10.47 2.33
CA LEU A 189 3.06 -11.56 3.06
C LEU A 189 3.37 -11.16 4.50
N HIS A 190 3.94 -9.97 4.71
CA HIS A 190 4.18 -9.44 6.04
C HIS A 190 2.88 -9.26 6.83
N TYR A 191 1.86 -8.64 6.23
CA TYR A 191 0.56 -8.41 6.86
C TYR A 191 -0.17 -9.72 7.19
N TYR A 192 -0.10 -10.71 6.31
CA TYR A 192 -0.73 -12.02 6.51
C TYR A 192 -0.15 -12.74 7.73
N VAL A 193 1.16 -12.59 7.99
CA VAL A 193 1.84 -13.21 9.15
C VAL A 193 1.69 -12.39 10.43
N THR A 194 1.75 -11.05 10.34
CA THR A 194 1.88 -10.18 11.53
C THR A 194 0.61 -9.40 11.87
N HIS A 195 -0.36 -9.35 10.96
CA HIS A 195 -1.49 -8.41 10.97
C HIS A 195 -1.08 -6.93 11.01
N ALA A 196 0.14 -6.62 10.58
CA ALA A 196 0.68 -5.27 10.50
C ALA A 196 1.41 -5.05 9.17
N LEU A 197 1.44 -3.79 8.71
CA LEU A 197 2.30 -3.40 7.60
C LEU A 197 3.74 -3.20 8.08
N PRO A 198 4.75 -3.40 7.22
CA PRO A 198 6.13 -3.04 7.53
C PRO A 198 6.28 -1.51 7.54
N GLU A 199 6.05 -0.89 8.71
CA GLU A 199 5.88 0.57 8.84
C GLU A 199 7.04 1.38 8.27
N ASP A 200 8.29 0.99 8.50
CA ASP A 200 9.47 1.72 8.01
C ASP A 200 9.50 1.80 6.48
N VAL A 201 9.04 0.74 5.82
CA VAL A 201 9.03 0.66 4.36
C VAL A 201 7.78 1.33 3.80
N CYS A 202 6.62 1.07 4.39
CA CYS A 202 5.37 1.71 3.98
C CYS A 202 5.35 3.21 4.29
N ALA A 203 6.12 3.70 5.26
CA ALA A 203 6.26 5.13 5.55
C ALA A 203 6.83 5.89 4.35
N ILE A 204 7.72 5.27 3.56
CA ILE A 204 8.24 5.87 2.32
C ILE A 204 7.10 6.11 1.31
N TRP A 205 6.11 5.21 1.27
CA TRP A 205 4.94 5.34 0.40
C TRP A 205 3.86 6.27 0.97
N MET A 206 3.67 6.27 2.29
CA MET A 206 2.52 6.93 2.94
C MET A 206 2.85 8.30 3.55
N ARG A 207 4.12 8.65 3.75
CA ARG A 207 4.56 9.91 4.38
C ARG A 207 5.29 10.86 3.42
N SER A 208 5.62 10.40 2.21
CA SER A 208 6.27 11.24 1.21
C SER A 208 5.22 12.05 0.46
N LEU A 209 4.84 13.21 1.00
CA LEU A 209 4.04 14.19 0.27
C LEU A 209 4.79 14.59 -1.00
N VAL A 210 4.24 14.25 -2.15
CA VAL A 210 4.84 14.53 -3.45
C VAL A 210 4.46 15.93 -3.90
N LYS A 211 5.46 16.70 -4.35
CA LYS A 211 5.35 18.15 -4.58
C LYS A 211 4.46 18.51 -5.78
N ASP A 212 4.19 17.56 -6.66
CA ASP A 212 3.51 17.74 -7.95
C ASP A 212 2.45 16.66 -8.23
N GLY A 213 2.22 15.74 -7.29
CA GLY A 213 1.31 14.61 -7.49
C GLY A 213 1.82 13.41 -8.26
N SER A 214 3.09 13.43 -8.64
CA SER A 214 3.75 12.24 -9.15
C SER A 214 4.10 11.31 -7.98
N PRO A 215 3.89 9.99 -8.07
CA PRO A 215 4.30 9.10 -6.99
C PRO A 215 5.83 9.08 -6.81
N SER A 216 6.32 8.83 -5.58
CA SER A 216 7.77 8.83 -5.27
C SER A 216 8.55 7.80 -6.11
N HIS A 217 9.60 8.22 -6.83
CA HIS A 217 10.28 7.36 -7.82
C HIS A 217 11.41 6.47 -7.26
N ALA A 218 11.96 6.76 -6.09
CA ALA A 218 13.08 6.00 -5.51
C ALA A 218 12.56 5.14 -4.35
N LYS A 219 12.42 3.84 -4.58
CA LYS A 219 11.79 2.93 -3.62
C LYS A 219 12.70 1.73 -3.33
N PRO A 220 13.14 1.55 -2.08
CA PRO A 220 14.04 0.45 -1.75
C PRO A 220 13.29 -0.88 -1.82
N LEU A 221 13.94 -1.89 -2.41
CA LEU A 221 13.54 -3.28 -2.21
C LEU A 221 13.74 -3.62 -0.73
N PHE A 222 12.81 -4.39 -0.17
CA PHE A 222 12.88 -4.83 1.21
C PHE A 222 12.69 -6.35 1.31
N THR A 223 13.32 -6.95 2.31
CA THR A 223 13.13 -8.35 2.68
C THR A 223 12.57 -8.42 4.10
N ILE A 224 11.96 -9.56 4.45
CA ILE A 224 11.38 -9.75 5.79
C ILE A 224 12.37 -10.51 6.66
N ASP A 225 12.70 -9.94 7.82
CA ASP A 225 13.45 -10.65 8.86
C ASP A 225 12.52 -11.60 9.62
N TRP A 226 12.44 -12.84 9.13
CA TRP A 226 11.62 -13.88 9.73
C TRP A 226 12.09 -14.32 11.11
N GLY A 227 13.39 -14.15 11.43
CA GLY A 227 13.97 -14.58 12.69
C GLY A 227 13.37 -13.85 13.87
N ASN A 228 13.17 -12.53 13.75
CA ASN A 228 12.47 -11.73 14.76
C ASN A 228 10.95 -11.77 14.58
N THR A 229 10.47 -11.75 13.34
CA THR A 229 9.03 -11.72 13.03
C THR A 229 8.31 -12.94 13.59
N LEU A 230 8.79 -14.15 13.33
CA LEU A 230 8.13 -15.39 13.77
C LEU A 230 8.29 -15.66 15.27
N LYS A 231 9.31 -15.06 15.92
CA LYS A 231 9.43 -15.08 17.39
C LYS A 231 8.34 -14.25 18.05
N ARG A 232 8.01 -13.08 17.47
CA ARG A 232 7.00 -12.16 17.99
C ARG A 232 5.59 -12.54 17.56
N HIS A 233 5.46 -13.15 16.38
CA HIS A 233 4.21 -13.60 15.79
C HIS A 233 4.32 -15.09 15.42
N PRO A 234 4.21 -16.00 16.40
CA PRO A 234 4.14 -17.43 16.11
C PRO A 234 2.92 -17.72 15.25
N VAL A 235 3.13 -18.46 14.17
CA VAL A 235 2.11 -18.78 13.17
C VAL A 235 1.68 -20.24 13.27
N ASP A 236 0.42 -20.51 12.92
CA ASP A 236 -0.12 -21.85 12.84
C ASP A 236 0.18 -22.52 11.48
N GLY A 237 -0.13 -23.82 11.39
CA GLY A 237 0.12 -24.61 10.17
C GLY A 237 -0.56 -24.05 8.90
N PRO A 238 -1.85 -23.65 8.95
CA PRO A 238 -2.52 -22.98 7.83
C PRO A 238 -1.83 -21.67 7.39
N THR A 239 -1.48 -20.79 8.33
CA THR A 239 -0.79 -19.53 8.00
C THR A 239 0.60 -19.79 7.40
N LEU A 240 1.33 -20.79 7.90
CA LEU A 240 2.60 -21.23 7.30
C LEU A 240 2.42 -21.71 5.85
N ARG A 241 1.36 -22.48 5.57
CA ARG A 241 1.04 -22.92 4.21
C ARG A 241 0.70 -21.75 3.30
N GLY A 242 -0.17 -20.84 3.73
CA GLY A 242 -0.52 -19.65 2.97
C GLY A 242 0.70 -18.76 2.66
N ALA A 243 1.57 -18.52 3.65
CA ALA A 243 2.80 -17.76 3.47
C ALA A 243 3.74 -18.43 2.46
N THR A 244 3.85 -19.76 2.52
CA THR A 244 4.63 -20.56 1.56
C THR A 244 4.06 -20.46 0.14
N ASN A 245 2.73 -20.55 -0.01
CA ASN A 245 2.05 -20.44 -1.29
C ASN A 245 2.26 -19.06 -1.94
N ILE A 246 2.27 -17.98 -1.14
CA ILE A 246 2.63 -16.63 -1.61
C ILE A 246 4.08 -16.63 -2.13
N LEU A 247 5.04 -17.09 -1.32
CA LEU A 247 6.46 -17.07 -1.68
C LEU A 247 6.78 -17.92 -2.92
N LEU A 248 6.16 -19.09 -3.05
CA LEU A 248 6.31 -19.96 -4.23
C LEU A 248 5.70 -19.32 -5.47
N SER A 249 4.54 -18.69 -5.34
CA SER A 249 3.91 -17.97 -6.45
C SER A 249 4.78 -16.82 -6.91
N MET A 250 5.35 -16.04 -5.98
CA MET A 250 6.31 -14.98 -6.26
C MET A 250 7.56 -15.51 -6.95
N LEU A 251 8.13 -16.60 -6.43
CA LEU A 251 9.31 -17.24 -7.01
C LEU A 251 9.07 -17.66 -8.46
N ARG A 252 7.93 -18.28 -8.75
CA ARG A 252 7.56 -18.67 -10.11
C ARG A 252 7.42 -17.47 -11.03
N TYR A 253 6.72 -16.43 -10.59
CA TYR A 253 6.49 -15.22 -11.41
C TYR A 253 7.79 -14.46 -11.69
N PHE A 254 8.54 -14.08 -10.64
CA PHE A 254 9.77 -13.31 -10.79
C PHE A 254 10.89 -14.15 -11.37
N GLY A 255 10.87 -15.47 -11.17
CA GLY A 255 11.78 -16.40 -11.84
C GLY A 255 11.59 -16.33 -13.34
N ASN A 256 10.35 -16.46 -13.83
CA ASN A 256 10.04 -16.31 -15.25
C ASN A 256 10.37 -14.92 -15.79
N ALA A 257 10.07 -13.85 -15.03
CA ALA A 257 10.36 -12.47 -15.42
C ALA A 257 11.86 -12.16 -15.52
N ALA A 258 12.70 -12.87 -14.76
CA ALA A 258 14.16 -12.71 -14.78
C ALA A 258 14.85 -13.46 -15.94
N ILE A 259 14.17 -14.41 -16.60
CA ILE A 259 14.72 -15.15 -17.73
C ILE A 259 15.06 -14.17 -18.86
N GLY A 260 16.35 -13.98 -19.13
CA GLY A 260 16.83 -13.06 -20.18
C GLY A 260 16.69 -11.57 -19.84
N ASN A 261 16.30 -11.20 -18.61
CA ASN A 261 16.14 -9.80 -18.20
C ASN A 261 16.90 -9.48 -16.90
N VAL A 262 18.12 -8.96 -17.06
CA VAL A 262 19.02 -8.63 -15.94
C VAL A 262 18.40 -7.63 -14.95
N ASN A 263 17.56 -6.72 -15.43
CA ASN A 263 16.93 -5.69 -14.60
C ASN A 263 15.91 -6.28 -13.61
N LYS A 264 15.46 -7.52 -13.82
CA LYS A 264 14.49 -8.21 -12.93
C LYS A 264 15.15 -9.16 -11.94
N LYS A 265 16.46 -9.42 -12.08
CA LYS A 265 17.23 -10.26 -11.14
C LYS A 265 17.16 -9.76 -9.68
N PRO A 266 17.22 -8.44 -9.38
CA PRO A 266 17.11 -7.97 -7.99
C PRO A 266 15.80 -8.38 -7.30
N LEU A 267 14.67 -8.38 -8.03
CA LEU A 267 13.37 -8.79 -7.51
C LEU A 267 13.38 -10.28 -7.14
N LEU A 268 13.91 -11.12 -8.03
CA LEU A 268 14.09 -12.55 -7.79
C LEU A 268 14.99 -12.83 -6.58
N ILE A 269 16.12 -12.12 -6.46
CA ILE A 269 17.03 -12.23 -5.30
C ILE A 269 16.28 -11.88 -4.01
N GLY A 270 15.49 -10.81 -4.01
CA GLY A 270 14.67 -10.42 -2.86
C GLY A 270 13.67 -11.50 -2.44
N VAL A 271 13.02 -12.17 -3.41
CA VAL A 271 12.10 -13.28 -3.13
C VAL A 271 12.85 -14.48 -2.56
N LEU A 272 13.96 -14.89 -3.18
CA LEU A 272 14.77 -16.03 -2.72
C LEU A 272 15.34 -15.81 -1.33
N SER A 273 15.88 -14.62 -1.06
CA SER A 273 16.38 -14.26 0.28
C SER A 273 15.29 -14.36 1.34
N THR A 274 14.09 -13.86 1.02
CA THR A 274 12.94 -13.93 1.92
C THR A 274 12.50 -15.37 2.16
N LEU A 275 12.46 -16.20 1.11
CA LEU A 275 12.07 -17.60 1.16
C LEU A 275 13.07 -18.47 1.94
N PHE A 276 14.37 -18.31 1.69
CA PHE A 276 15.41 -19.03 2.42
C PHE A 276 15.44 -18.64 3.90
N SER A 277 15.30 -17.34 4.19
CA SER A 277 15.15 -16.86 5.57
C SER A 277 13.91 -17.47 6.24
N PHE A 278 12.77 -17.50 5.54
CA PHE A 278 11.51 -18.06 6.07
C PHE A 278 11.64 -19.55 6.41
N THR A 279 12.15 -20.34 5.47
CA THR A 279 12.36 -21.79 5.63
C THR A 279 13.37 -22.12 6.73
N SER A 280 14.44 -21.32 6.89
CA SER A 280 15.41 -21.50 7.97
C SER A 280 14.79 -21.30 9.38
N CYS A 281 13.74 -20.48 9.47
CA CYS A 281 13.05 -20.17 10.71
C CYS A 281 11.84 -21.07 10.98
N THR A 282 11.38 -21.86 10.00
CA THR A 282 10.16 -22.67 10.05
C THR A 282 10.47 -24.16 9.95
N LYS A 283 11.20 -24.68 10.95
CA LYS A 283 11.68 -26.09 11.02
C LYS A 283 10.59 -27.17 10.91
N CYS A 284 9.31 -26.84 11.09
CA CYS A 284 8.19 -27.78 11.02
C CYS A 284 7.87 -28.26 9.58
N TYR A 285 8.51 -27.70 8.55
CA TYR A 285 8.27 -27.97 7.13
C TYR A 285 9.25 -29.02 6.55
N ASP A 286 9.71 -29.93 7.40
CA ASP A 286 11.01 -30.60 7.32
C ASP A 286 11.20 -31.67 6.22
N LEU A 287 10.26 -31.87 5.29
CA LEU A 287 10.53 -32.76 4.15
C LEU A 287 9.64 -32.50 2.95
N ILE A 288 8.32 -32.40 3.14
CA ILE A 288 7.36 -32.30 2.03
C ILE A 288 7.42 -30.92 1.39
N GLY A 289 7.49 -29.86 2.20
CA GLY A 289 7.57 -28.51 1.70
C GLY A 289 8.92 -28.15 1.09
N THR A 290 10.02 -28.62 1.67
CA THR A 290 11.35 -28.56 1.05
C THR A 290 11.38 -29.33 -0.27
N SER A 291 10.70 -30.48 -0.35
CA SER A 291 10.60 -31.28 -1.59
C SER A 291 9.71 -30.62 -2.65
N LEU A 292 8.61 -29.96 -2.27
CA LEU A 292 7.78 -29.13 -3.15
C LEU A 292 8.53 -27.90 -3.67
N LEU A 293 9.28 -27.22 -2.79
CA LEU A 293 10.21 -26.14 -3.13
C LEU A 293 11.24 -26.60 -4.16
N ILE A 294 11.90 -27.73 -3.89
CA ILE A 294 12.90 -28.37 -4.77
C ILE A 294 12.27 -28.79 -6.11
N GLN A 295 11.08 -29.41 -6.11
CA GLN A 295 10.38 -29.82 -7.34
C GLN A 295 9.97 -28.63 -8.20
N GLN A 296 9.53 -27.51 -7.61
CA GLN A 296 9.20 -26.31 -8.38
C GLN A 296 10.45 -25.55 -8.87
N LEU A 297 11.54 -25.56 -8.10
CA LEU A 297 12.84 -25.01 -8.51
C LEU A 297 13.49 -25.82 -9.64
N HIS A 298 13.28 -27.14 -9.69
CA HIS A 298 13.79 -28.02 -10.74
C HIS A 298 12.95 -28.02 -12.03
N ALA A 299 11.76 -27.41 -12.03
CA ALA A 299 10.86 -27.44 -13.17
C ALA A 299 11.24 -26.45 -14.30
N THR A 300 12.17 -25.52 -14.10
CA THR A 300 12.59 -24.54 -15.13
C THR A 300 14.05 -24.08 -14.99
N SER A 301 14.53 -23.34 -15.99
CA SER A 301 15.87 -22.79 -16.25
C SER A 301 16.54 -21.95 -15.13
N LEU A 302 16.00 -21.96 -13.91
CA LEU A 302 16.45 -21.18 -12.75
C LEU A 302 17.43 -21.92 -11.84
N ALA A 303 17.69 -23.21 -12.07
CA ALA A 303 18.53 -24.03 -11.19
C ALA A 303 19.94 -23.43 -10.94
N GLN A 304 20.49 -22.70 -11.92
CA GLN A 304 21.82 -22.13 -11.83
C GLN A 304 21.86 -20.81 -11.04
N ASP A 305 20.93 -19.88 -11.30
CA ASP A 305 20.81 -18.64 -10.51
C ASP A 305 20.45 -18.95 -9.02
N VAL A 306 19.70 -20.03 -8.78
CA VAL A 306 19.35 -20.50 -7.43
C VAL A 306 20.55 -21.01 -6.65
N GLU A 307 21.46 -21.76 -7.29
CA GLU A 307 22.69 -22.22 -6.65
C GLU A 307 23.69 -21.09 -6.42
N ASP A 308 23.81 -20.13 -7.34
CA ASP A 308 24.67 -18.96 -7.14
C ASP A 308 24.21 -18.11 -5.93
N ILE A 309 22.90 -17.89 -5.79
CA ILE A 309 22.33 -17.19 -4.63
C ILE A 309 22.49 -18.00 -3.34
N ARG A 310 22.36 -19.33 -3.39
CA ARG A 310 22.58 -20.20 -2.22
C ARG A 310 24.04 -20.18 -1.75
N LEU A 311 24.99 -20.02 -2.67
CA LEU A 311 26.41 -19.91 -2.35
C LEU A 311 26.76 -18.54 -1.75
N ASP A 312 26.15 -17.46 -2.21
CA ASP A 312 26.37 -16.12 -1.67
C ASP A 312 25.75 -15.93 -0.27
N LEU A 313 24.63 -16.58 0.03
CA LEU A 313 23.99 -16.56 1.37
C LEU A 313 24.73 -17.39 2.43
N LYS A 314 25.74 -18.19 2.04
CA LYS A 314 26.57 -18.98 2.97
C LYS A 314 27.87 -18.27 3.39
N LYS A 315 28.15 -17.10 2.82
CA LYS A 315 29.24 -16.20 3.25
C LYS A 315 28.75 -15.24 4.32
#